data_AF-A0A522EF76-F1
#
_entry.id   AF-A0A522EF76-F1
#
_cell.length_a   1.000
_cell.length_b   1.000
_cell.length_c   1.000
_cell.angle_alpha   90.00
_cell.angle_beta   90.00
_cell.angle_gamma   90.00
#
_symmetry.space_group_name_H-M   'P 1'
#
loop_
_entity.id
_entity.type
_entity.pdbx_description
1 polymer ?
#
loop_
_entity_poly.entity_id
_entity_poly.type
_entity_poly.pdbx_seq_one_letter_code
_entity_poly.pdbx_strand_id
1 'polypeptide(L)'
;MIAEHIIWKLSTVLQLPTFTYKLEVYTDGNKQYIPALLCHYRKDCIVYGQLIKKKKNKRFVYKFKKKIFGNPDYNDIDTVNIESYNGILRERIGCLVRRTKCFSKQRSRFEKRLDIFQAYNNTMKADSYGKTPCMKEGLSAKKWDWMSFFIFR
;
A
#
# COMPACT_ATOMS: atom_id res chain seq x y z
N MET A 1 -8.75 13.63 11.12
CA MET A 1 -10.21 13.40 11.23
C MET A 1 -10.76 12.36 10.27
N ILE A 2 -10.84 12.55 8.94
CA ILE A 2 -11.34 11.45 8.06
C ILE A 2 -10.39 10.27 8.00
N ALA A 3 -9.09 10.54 7.87
CA ALA A 3 -8.07 9.49 7.98
C ALA A 3 -8.21 8.77 9.32
N GLU A 4 -8.41 9.49 10.42
CA GLU A 4 -8.61 8.91 11.76
C GLU A 4 -9.92 8.10 11.87
N HIS A 5 -11.02 8.56 11.28
CA HIS A 5 -12.29 7.82 11.27
C HIS A 5 -12.18 6.54 10.44
N ILE A 6 -11.53 6.60 9.28
CA ILE A 6 -11.24 5.42 8.45
C ILE A 6 -10.26 4.50 9.17
N ILE A 7 -9.22 5.03 9.83
CA ILE A 7 -8.26 4.26 10.63
C ILE A 7 -8.96 3.60 11.81
N TRP A 8 -9.86 4.30 12.50
CA TRP A 8 -10.66 3.76 13.58
C TRP A 8 -11.58 2.65 13.08
N LYS A 9 -12.33 2.88 11.99
CA LYS A 9 -13.13 1.82 11.36
C LYS A 9 -12.27 0.64 10.95
N LEU A 10 -11.12 0.87 10.33
CA LEU A 10 -10.17 -0.19 10.00
C LEU A 10 -9.76 -0.95 11.26
N SER A 11 -9.48 -0.27 12.37
CA SER A 11 -9.10 -0.92 13.62
C SER A 11 -10.21 -1.79 14.23
N THR A 12 -11.48 -1.54 13.92
CA THR A 12 -12.58 -2.38 14.39
C THR A 12 -12.82 -3.62 13.53
N VAL A 13 -12.38 -3.62 12.27
CA VAL A 13 -12.50 -4.78 11.35
C VAL A 13 -11.21 -5.56 11.16
N LEU A 14 -10.05 -4.93 11.38
CA LEU A 14 -8.75 -5.57 11.22
C LEU A 14 -8.36 -6.35 12.47
N GLN A 15 -8.08 -7.63 12.29
CA GLN A 15 -7.46 -8.47 13.30
C GLN A 15 -5.93 -8.29 13.26
N LEU A 16 -5.31 -8.08 14.42
CA LEU A 16 -3.85 -8.08 14.52
C LEU A 16 -3.29 -9.48 14.18
N PRO A 17 -2.14 -9.56 13.50
CA PRO A 17 -1.54 -10.85 13.15
C PRO A 17 -1.17 -11.67 14.39
N THR A 18 -1.53 -12.94 14.37
CA THR A 18 -1.22 -13.94 15.41
C THR A 18 -0.51 -15.13 14.80
N PHE A 19 -0.10 -16.10 15.63
CA PHE A 19 0.56 -17.32 15.15
C PHE A 19 -0.38 -18.21 14.31
N THR A 20 -1.69 -18.13 14.54
CA THR A 20 -2.73 -18.83 13.77
C THR A 20 -3.20 -18.01 12.57
N TYR A 21 -3.38 -16.70 12.76
CA TYR A 21 -3.79 -15.76 11.71
C TYR A 21 -2.61 -14.88 11.28
N LYS A 22 -1.81 -15.39 10.35
CA LYS A 22 -0.55 -14.75 9.96
C LYS A 22 -0.77 -13.64 8.95
N LEU A 23 0.06 -12.60 9.04
CA LEU A 23 0.13 -11.54 8.04
C LEU A 23 0.84 -12.04 6.79
N GLU A 24 0.17 -11.99 5.65
CA GLU A 24 0.78 -12.26 4.35
C GLU A 24 1.34 -10.99 3.72
N VAL A 25 2.61 -11.06 3.35
CA VAL A 25 3.32 -9.94 2.74
C VAL A 25 4.09 -10.45 1.52
N TYR A 26 3.94 -9.75 0.39
CA TYR A 26 4.69 -10.03 -0.83
C TYR A 26 5.26 -8.72 -1.38
N THR A 27 6.59 -8.66 -1.53
CA THR A 27 7.26 -7.43 -1.97
C THR A 27 8.29 -7.69 -3.06
N ASP A 28 8.91 -6.62 -3.53
CA ASP A 28 10.16 -6.75 -4.28
C ASP A 28 11.33 -7.17 -3.35
N GLY A 29 12.50 -7.36 -3.96
CA GLY A 29 13.72 -7.77 -3.27
C GLY A 29 14.44 -6.69 -2.43
N ASN A 30 13.80 -5.57 -2.08
CA ASN A 30 14.45 -4.54 -1.26
C ASN A 30 14.79 -5.08 0.14
N LYS A 31 16.06 -4.98 0.51
CA LYS A 31 16.60 -5.46 1.79
C LYS A 31 16.00 -4.78 3.03
N GLN A 32 15.38 -3.60 2.88
CA GLN A 32 14.80 -2.85 3.99
C GLN A 32 13.50 -3.46 4.54
N TYR A 33 12.82 -4.30 3.76
CA TYR A 33 11.54 -4.89 4.21
C TYR A 33 11.71 -5.85 5.39
N ILE A 34 12.76 -6.67 5.38
CA ILE A 34 13.02 -7.64 6.45
C ILE A 34 13.13 -6.96 7.83
N PRO A 35 14.05 -5.99 8.04
CA PRO A 35 14.15 -5.33 9.35
C PRO A 35 12.89 -4.52 9.68
N ALA A 36 12.22 -3.92 8.69
CA ALA A 36 10.97 -3.20 8.93
C ALA A 36 9.85 -4.13 9.45
N LEU A 37 9.67 -5.28 8.81
CA LEU A 37 8.66 -6.26 9.23
C LEU A 37 8.94 -6.79 10.63
N LEU A 38 10.21 -7.11 10.94
CA LEU A 38 10.60 -7.60 12.27
C LEU A 38 10.55 -6.54 13.37
N CYS A 39 10.58 -5.25 13.02
CA CYS A 39 10.38 -4.15 13.96
C CYS A 39 8.91 -4.03 14.40
N HIS A 40 7.97 -4.40 13.53
CA HIS A 40 6.54 -4.22 13.78
C HIS A 40 5.80 -5.52 14.15
N TYR A 41 6.31 -6.68 13.72
CA TYR A 41 5.63 -7.95 13.87
C TYR A 41 6.60 -9.05 14.28
N ARG A 42 6.13 -9.98 15.10
CA ARG A 42 6.88 -11.20 15.41
C ARG A 42 7.00 -12.07 14.18
N LYS A 43 8.18 -12.69 13.99
CA LYS A 43 8.49 -13.53 12.82
C LYS A 43 7.49 -14.67 12.60
N ASP A 44 6.97 -15.26 13.66
CA ASP A 44 6.03 -16.39 13.60
C ASP A 44 4.60 -15.99 13.21
N CYS A 45 4.26 -14.70 13.31
CA CYS A 45 2.99 -14.13 12.86
C CYS A 45 3.02 -13.66 11.40
N ILE A 46 4.09 -13.93 10.63
CA ILE A 46 4.27 -13.41 9.27
C ILE A 46 4.55 -14.55 8.28
N VAL A 47 3.90 -14.47 7.12
CA VAL A 47 4.20 -15.23 5.92
C VAL A 47 4.74 -14.22 4.90
N TYR A 48 6.03 -14.30 4.54
CA TYR A 48 6.69 -13.29 3.73
C TYR A 48 7.43 -13.89 2.54
N GLY A 49 7.10 -13.40 1.34
CA GLY A 49 7.76 -13.75 0.08
C GLY A 49 8.25 -12.52 -0.69
N GLN A 50 9.21 -12.74 -1.58
CA GLN A 50 9.77 -11.71 -2.46
C GLN A 50 9.76 -12.16 -3.91
N LEU A 51 9.36 -11.27 -4.81
CA LEU A 51 9.58 -11.41 -6.26
C LEU A 51 10.76 -10.54 -6.66
N ILE A 52 11.88 -11.17 -7.03
CA ILE A 52 13.13 -10.47 -7.33
C ILE A 52 13.36 -10.47 -8.84
N LYS A 53 13.50 -9.28 -9.42
CA LYS A 53 13.85 -9.09 -10.84
C LYS A 53 15.37 -8.94 -10.97
N LYS A 54 16.02 -9.89 -11.62
CA LYS A 54 17.45 -9.80 -11.93
C LYS A 54 17.65 -8.95 -13.17
N LYS A 55 18.55 -7.97 -13.07
CA LYS A 55 18.95 -7.12 -14.18
C LYS A 55 20.45 -7.30 -14.47
N LYS A 56 20.81 -7.31 -15.75
CA LYS A 56 22.20 -7.26 -16.24
C LYS A 56 22.29 -6.05 -17.17
N ASN A 57 23.25 -5.16 -16.93
CA ASN A 57 23.42 -3.92 -17.69
C ASN A 57 22.12 -3.09 -17.78
N LYS A 58 21.42 -2.93 -16.65
CA LYS A 58 20.11 -2.24 -16.52
C LYS A 58 18.95 -2.86 -17.32
N ARG A 59 19.17 -3.95 -18.07
CA ARG A 59 18.13 -4.70 -18.77
C ARG A 59 17.62 -5.84 -17.90
N PHE A 60 16.32 -6.09 -17.96
CA PHE A 60 15.70 -7.24 -17.30
C PHE A 60 16.21 -8.53 -17.94
N VAL A 61 16.52 -9.53 -17.11
CA VAL A 61 16.96 -10.86 -17.57
C VAL A 61 15.92 -11.90 -17.20
N TYR A 62 15.62 -12.02 -15.91
CA TYR A 62 14.62 -12.96 -15.39
C TYR A 62 14.08 -12.48 -14.03
N LYS A 63 12.99 -13.10 -13.59
CA LYS A 63 12.42 -12.93 -12.25
C LYS A 63 12.43 -14.27 -11.53
N PHE A 64 12.64 -14.25 -10.22
CA PHE A 64 12.55 -15.43 -9.37
C PHE A 64 11.87 -15.08 -8.05
N LYS A 65 11.21 -16.07 -7.46
CA LYS A 65 10.47 -15.93 -6.20
C LYS A 65 11.30 -16.50 -5.06
N LYS A 66 11.28 -15.84 -3.90
CA LYS A 66 12.02 -16.25 -2.70
C LYS A 66 11.08 -16.24 -1.49
N LYS A 67 11.04 -17.36 -0.76
CA LYS A 67 10.36 -17.44 0.55
C LYS A 67 11.31 -16.93 1.62
N ILE A 68 10.85 -16.02 2.49
CA ILE A 68 11.66 -15.41 3.54
C ILE A 68 11.20 -15.87 4.92
N PHE A 69 9.90 -15.72 5.21
CA PHE A 69 9.30 -16.17 6.47
C PHE A 69 8.07 -17.04 6.19
N GLY A 70 7.85 -18.04 7.05
CA GLY A 70 6.78 -19.02 6.87
C GLY A 70 6.97 -19.86 5.61
N ASN A 71 5.86 -20.32 5.03
CA ASN A 71 5.84 -21.13 3.83
C ASN A 71 4.72 -20.65 2.87
N PRO A 72 4.82 -19.45 2.28
CA PRO A 72 3.84 -18.98 1.30
C PRO A 72 3.79 -19.89 0.07
N ASP A 73 2.65 -19.99 -0.61
CA ASP A 73 2.62 -20.55 -1.95
C ASP A 73 3.44 -19.64 -2.88
N TYR A 74 4.25 -20.24 -3.75
CA TYR A 74 4.90 -19.48 -4.80
C TYR A 74 3.90 -18.76 -5.69
N ASN A 75 2.71 -19.31 -5.95
CA ASN A 75 1.72 -18.66 -6.81
C ASN A 75 1.28 -17.29 -6.28
N ASP A 76 1.15 -17.16 -4.96
CA ASP A 76 0.72 -15.92 -4.29
C ASP A 76 1.80 -14.84 -4.22
N ILE A 77 3.08 -15.23 -4.36
CA ILE A 77 4.19 -14.27 -4.38
C ILE A 77 4.18 -13.50 -5.71
N ASP A 78 3.48 -12.38 -5.74
CA ASP A 78 3.44 -11.45 -6.87
C ASP A 78 3.50 -9.98 -6.41
N THR A 79 3.90 -9.10 -7.32
CA THR A 79 4.05 -7.66 -7.07
C THR A 79 3.22 -6.81 -8.04
N VAL A 80 2.35 -7.39 -8.87
CA VAL A 80 1.56 -6.62 -9.86
C VAL A 80 0.76 -5.49 -9.22
N ASN A 81 0.03 -5.78 -8.13
CA ASN A 81 -0.80 -4.78 -7.46
C ASN A 81 0.03 -3.61 -6.89
N ILE A 82 1.14 -3.92 -6.22
CA ILE A 82 1.99 -2.88 -5.62
C ILE A 82 2.75 -2.09 -6.69
N GLU A 83 3.16 -2.73 -7.79
CA GLU A 83 3.79 -2.06 -8.93
C GLU A 83 2.83 -1.11 -9.63
N SER A 84 1.58 -1.55 -9.87
CA SER A 84 0.52 -0.73 -10.45
C SER A 84 0.22 0.48 -9.56
N TYR A 85 0.03 0.26 -8.25
CA TYR A 85 -0.22 1.35 -7.30
C TYR A 85 0.96 2.34 -7.23
N ASN A 86 2.20 1.84 -7.19
CA ASN A 86 3.40 2.69 -7.21
C ASN A 86 3.49 3.52 -8.51
N GLY A 87 3.02 2.99 -9.64
CA GLY A 87 2.88 3.74 -10.89
C GLY A 87 1.94 4.93 -10.73
N ILE A 88 0.71 4.67 -10.27
CA ILE A 88 -0.33 5.70 -10.04
C ILE A 88 0.17 6.76 -9.05
N LEU A 89 0.81 6.34 -7.96
CA LEU A 89 1.34 7.23 -6.93
C LEU A 89 2.38 8.19 -7.52
N ARG A 90 3.35 7.66 -8.27
CA ARG A 90 4.41 8.45 -8.91
C ARG A 90 3.87 9.42 -9.96
N GLU A 91 2.89 8.99 -10.75
CA GLU A 91 2.26 9.83 -11.77
C GLU A 91 1.55 11.03 -11.14
N ARG A 92 0.76 10.79 -10.10
CA ARG A 92 -0.07 11.83 -9.46
C ARG A 92 0.71 12.71 -8.47
N ILE A 93 1.74 12.16 -7.82
CA ILE A 93 2.61 12.90 -6.91
C ILE A 93 3.93 13.17 -7.62
N GLY A 94 3.92 14.19 -8.48
CA GLY A 94 5.06 14.51 -9.36
C GLY A 94 6.40 14.79 -8.63
N CYS A 95 6.37 15.15 -7.35
CA CYS A 95 7.57 15.35 -6.54
C CYS A 95 8.30 14.04 -6.19
N LEU A 96 7.68 12.88 -6.42
CA LEU A 96 8.32 11.56 -6.28
C LEU A 96 9.16 11.16 -7.50
N VAL A 97 8.97 11.81 -8.65
CA VAL A 97 9.57 11.37 -9.93
C VAL A 97 10.66 12.31 -10.43
N ARG A 98 10.55 13.62 -10.16
CA ARG A 98 11.48 14.61 -10.70
C ARG A 98 12.05 15.51 -9.61
N ARG A 99 13.39 15.54 -9.52
CA ARG A 99 14.13 16.43 -8.61
C ARG A 99 13.81 17.91 -8.81
N THR A 100 13.41 18.31 -10.02
CA THR A 100 13.11 19.72 -10.33
C THR A 100 11.64 20.09 -10.11
N LYS A 101 10.74 19.12 -9.93
CA LYS A 101 9.29 19.36 -9.87
C LYS A 101 8.83 19.39 -8.41
N CYS A 102 8.80 20.60 -7.83
CA CYS A 102 8.14 20.91 -6.57
C CYS A 102 8.42 19.92 -5.43
N PHE A 103 9.67 19.84 -4.97
CA PHE A 103 9.94 19.21 -3.69
C PHE A 103 9.09 19.85 -2.60
N SER A 104 8.49 19.00 -1.77
CA SER A 104 7.92 19.51 -0.53
C SER A 104 9.06 19.97 0.36
N LYS A 105 9.25 21.29 0.48
CA LYS A 105 10.28 21.89 1.34
C LYS A 105 10.12 21.48 2.82
N GLN A 106 8.92 21.00 3.20
CA GLN A 106 8.58 20.54 4.54
C GLN A 106 8.01 19.12 4.49
N ARG A 107 8.43 18.26 5.41
CA ARG A 107 7.92 16.88 5.54
C ARG A 107 6.42 16.84 5.76
N SER A 108 5.89 17.69 6.64
CA SER A 108 4.45 17.76 6.95
C SER A 108 3.56 18.05 5.73
N ARG A 109 4.03 18.85 4.77
CA ARG A 109 3.30 19.13 3.52
C ARG A 109 3.28 17.93 2.57
N PHE A 110 4.33 17.11 2.61
CA PHE A 110 4.40 15.87 1.83
C PHE A 110 3.44 14.82 2.40
N GLU A 111 3.44 14.66 3.73
CA GLU A 111 2.51 13.79 4.44
C GLU A 111 1.05 14.16 4.14
N LYS A 112 0.68 15.44 4.29
CA LYS A 112 -0.67 15.92 3.93
C LYS A 112 -1.06 15.66 2.46
N ARG A 113 -0.10 15.74 1.54
CA ARG A 113 -0.35 15.41 0.12
C ARG A 113 -0.61 13.91 -0.06
N LEU A 114 0.11 13.05 0.66
CA LEU A 114 -0.14 11.62 0.66
C LEU A 114 -1.52 11.31 1.27
N ASP A 115 -1.90 11.97 2.36
CA ASP A 115 -3.21 11.78 3.00
C ASP A 115 -4.35 12.10 2.04
N ILE A 116 -4.29 13.25 1.36
CA ILE A 116 -5.29 13.66 0.35
C ILE A 116 -5.31 12.64 -0.80
N PHE A 117 -4.14 12.20 -1.27
CA PHE A 117 -4.06 11.20 -2.33
C PHE A 117 -4.70 9.88 -1.90
N GLN A 118 -4.40 9.37 -0.71
CA GLN A 118 -4.97 8.13 -0.20
C GLN A 118 -6.48 8.25 -0.01
N ALA A 119 -6.95 9.35 0.60
CA ALA A 119 -8.37 9.60 0.77
C ALA A 119 -9.10 9.61 -0.57
N TYR A 120 -8.59 10.35 -1.56
CA TYR A 120 -9.18 10.39 -2.90
C TYR A 120 -9.23 9.01 -3.55
N ASN A 121 -8.12 8.27 -3.56
CA ASN A 121 -8.07 6.96 -4.22
C ASN A 121 -8.94 5.90 -3.52
N ASN A 122 -9.05 5.95 -2.19
CA ASN A 122 -9.78 4.93 -1.42
C ASN A 122 -11.29 5.24 -1.34
N THR A 123 -11.69 6.51 -1.31
CA THR A 123 -13.09 6.90 -1.03
C THR A 123 -13.83 7.57 -2.17
N MET A 124 -13.13 8.18 -3.14
CA MET A 124 -13.74 8.98 -4.22
C MET A 124 -13.52 8.38 -5.60
N LYS A 125 -12.35 7.79 -5.86
CA LYS A 125 -12.03 7.17 -7.16
C LYS A 125 -12.75 5.83 -7.27
N ALA A 126 -13.82 5.82 -8.05
CA ALA A 126 -14.53 4.59 -8.40
C ALA A 126 -13.81 3.84 -9.52
N ASP A 127 -13.98 2.52 -9.53
CA ASP A 127 -13.65 1.68 -10.67
C ASP A 127 -14.74 1.77 -11.77
N SER A 128 -14.58 0.96 -12.81
CA SER A 128 -15.55 0.84 -13.91
C SER A 128 -16.95 0.39 -13.46
N TYR A 129 -17.06 -0.24 -12.29
CA TYR A 129 -18.33 -0.69 -11.69
C TYR A 129 -18.92 0.34 -10.71
N GLY A 130 -18.34 1.54 -10.63
CA GLY A 130 -18.83 2.61 -9.75
C GLY A 130 -18.46 2.43 -8.27
N LYS A 131 -17.66 1.42 -7.90
CA LYS A 131 -17.29 1.13 -6.51
C LYS A 131 -15.90 1.64 -6.18
N THR A 132 -15.74 2.24 -5.00
CA THR A 132 -14.43 2.66 -4.47
C THR A 132 -13.81 1.55 -3.62
N PRO A 133 -12.49 1.54 -3.38
CA PRO A 133 -11.86 0.56 -2.49
C PRO A 133 -12.54 0.46 -1.12
N CYS A 134 -12.85 1.60 -0.48
CA CYS A 134 -13.58 1.59 0.80
C CYS A 134 -14.99 1.01 0.69
N MET A 135 -15.65 1.09 -0.46
CA MET A 135 -16.95 0.43 -0.66
C MET A 135 -16.80 -1.08 -0.82
N LYS A 136 -15.74 -1.55 -1.50
CA LYS A 136 -15.47 -2.98 -1.67
C LYS A 136 -15.16 -3.67 -0.34
N GLU A 137 -14.42 -2.97 0.53
CA GLU A 137 -14.09 -3.43 1.88
C GLU A 137 -15.22 -3.17 2.91
N GLY A 138 -16.39 -2.66 2.48
CA GLY A 138 -17.51 -2.38 3.39
C GLY A 138 -17.30 -1.23 4.39
N LEU A 139 -16.22 -0.47 4.28
CA LEU A 139 -15.89 0.65 5.16
C LEU A 139 -16.79 1.89 4.92
N SER A 140 -17.30 2.01 3.70
CA SER A 140 -18.23 3.07 3.30
C SER A 140 -19.38 2.54 2.45
N ALA A 141 -20.60 2.93 2.76
CA ALA A 141 -21.78 2.56 1.98
C ALA A 141 -21.88 3.30 0.64
N LYS A 142 -21.27 4.49 0.54
CA LYS A 142 -21.33 5.35 -0.65
C LYS A 142 -19.97 5.86 -1.06
N LYS A 143 -19.86 6.29 -2.32
CA LYS A 143 -18.73 7.08 -2.81
C LYS A 143 -18.76 8.46 -2.15
N TRP A 144 -17.58 8.96 -1.81
CA TRP A 144 -17.42 10.30 -1.23
C TRP A 144 -17.15 11.31 -2.35
N ASP A 145 -17.51 12.55 -2.10
CA ASP A 145 -17.10 13.72 -2.86
C ASP A 145 -16.29 14.68 -1.98
N TRP A 146 -15.75 15.75 -2.58
CA TRP A 146 -14.98 16.73 -1.83
C TRP A 146 -15.80 17.42 -0.74
N MET A 147 -17.09 17.63 -0.99
CA MET A 147 -17.99 18.24 0.00
C MET A 147 -18.12 17.35 1.23
N SER A 148 -18.44 16.07 1.03
CA SER A 148 -18.47 15.06 2.09
C SER A 148 -17.13 14.97 2.81
N PHE A 149 -16.00 15.09 2.09
CA PHE A 149 -14.67 15.05 2.69
C PHE A 149 -14.30 16.32 3.49
N PHE A 150 -14.73 17.51 3.08
CA PHE A 150 -14.40 18.72 3.84
C PHE A 150 -15.40 19.00 4.97
N ILE A 151 -16.64 18.48 4.86
CA ILE A 151 -17.71 18.69 5.84
C ILE A 151 -17.76 17.60 6.90
N PHE A 152 -17.13 16.43 6.69
CA PHE A 152 -17.01 15.40 7.72
C PHE A 152 -16.26 15.96 8.94
N ARG A 153 -17.02 16.43 9.92
CA ARG A 153 -16.58 16.77 11.27
C ARG A 153 -16.89 15.60 12.18
#